data_AF-A0A4P5T7C5-F1
#
_entry.id   AF-A0A4P5T7C5-F1
#
_cell.length_a   1.000
_cell.length_b   1.000
_cell.length_c   1.000
_cell.angle_alpha   90.00
_cell.angle_beta   90.00
_cell.angle_gamma   90.00
#
_symmetry.space_group_name_H-M   'P 1'
#
loop_
_entity.id
_entity.type
_entity.pdbx_description
1 polymer ?
#
loop_
_entity_poly.entity_id
_entity_poly.type
_entity_poly.pdbx_seq_one_letter_code
_entity_poly.pdbx_strand_id
1 'polypeptide(L)'
;MVATPETDIPSNRFNDGKSSPDGHFWAGSMSLNETDPSGSLYSINEDFKAEKQEGGLTISNGLCWSLDKKYFYFIDTPTLQVVRYDYTNGNISNKKTVITIDAAKDGYPDGMTIDVEGNLWIAHWGGWQVTRWNSLSGEKMTAIQLPVSQVTSICFGGDDFSDMFITSARRGLTSAQLESEPLAGATFRLSNTGFRGLPFYRFKNA
;
A
#
# COMPACT_ATOMS: atom_id res chain seq x y z
N MET A 1 12.30 -19.60 -0.48
CA MET A 1 11.42 -19.02 -1.52
C MET A 1 10.01 -19.31 -1.08
N VAL A 2 9.16 -18.28 -0.94
CA VAL A 2 7.82 -18.40 -0.31
C VAL A 2 6.77 -18.88 -1.33
N ALA A 3 6.78 -18.38 -2.56
CA ALA A 3 6.05 -18.93 -3.70
C ALA A 3 6.58 -18.26 -4.98
N THR A 4 6.35 -18.87 -6.14
CA THR A 4 6.74 -18.30 -7.45
C THR A 4 5.59 -18.43 -8.44
N PRO A 5 4.47 -17.71 -8.24
CA PRO A 5 3.44 -17.63 -9.27
C PRO A 5 3.97 -16.86 -10.50
N GLU A 6 3.30 -17.00 -11.65
CA GLU A 6 3.60 -16.25 -12.89
C GLU A 6 4.96 -16.56 -13.55
N THR A 7 5.48 -17.79 -13.43
CA THR A 7 6.75 -18.19 -14.08
C THR A 7 6.75 -18.07 -15.61
N ASP A 8 5.56 -17.98 -16.21
CA ASP A 8 5.30 -17.79 -17.63
C ASP A 8 5.26 -16.31 -18.06
N ILE A 9 5.36 -15.35 -17.13
CA ILE A 9 5.30 -13.91 -17.39
C ILE A 9 6.60 -13.23 -16.87
N PRO A 10 7.75 -13.42 -17.54
CA PRO A 10 9.05 -12.93 -17.06
C PRO A 10 9.16 -11.39 -17.06
N SER A 11 8.22 -10.70 -17.70
CA SER A 11 8.10 -9.24 -17.68
C SER A 11 7.37 -8.73 -16.44
N ASN A 12 6.87 -9.60 -15.56
CA ASN A 12 6.27 -9.22 -14.29
C ASN A 12 7.29 -9.28 -13.14
N ARG A 13 7.05 -8.46 -12.12
CA ARG A 13 7.68 -8.56 -10.79
C ARG A 13 6.63 -8.38 -9.70
N PHE A 14 6.91 -8.86 -8.50
CA PHE A 14 6.16 -8.43 -7.32
C PHE A 14 6.40 -6.94 -7.01
N ASN A 15 5.43 -6.30 -6.36
CA ASN A 15 5.51 -4.94 -5.87
C ASN A 15 5.23 -4.87 -4.36
N ASP A 16 4.07 -4.39 -3.90
CA ASP A 16 3.77 -4.32 -2.46
C ASP A 16 3.22 -5.64 -1.91
N GLY A 17 3.39 -5.84 -0.61
CA GLY A 17 2.94 -7.04 0.10
C GLY A 17 2.81 -6.87 1.61
N LYS A 18 1.85 -7.57 2.22
CA LYS A 18 1.57 -7.51 3.66
C LYS A 18 0.96 -8.82 4.15
N SER A 19 1.20 -9.16 5.41
CA SER A 19 0.55 -10.33 6.04
C SER A 19 -0.86 -9.99 6.51
N SER A 20 -1.80 -10.90 6.26
CA SER A 20 -3.21 -10.77 6.64
C SER A 20 -3.48 -11.20 8.09
N PRO A 21 -4.66 -10.86 8.66
CA PRO A 21 -5.04 -11.24 10.02
C PRO A 21 -5.11 -12.75 10.30
N ASP A 22 -5.35 -13.55 9.27
CA ASP A 22 -5.36 -15.02 9.33
C ASP A 22 -3.98 -15.63 9.04
N GLY A 23 -2.96 -14.80 8.78
CA GLY A 23 -1.56 -15.21 8.67
C GLY A 23 -1.10 -15.59 7.27
N HIS A 24 -1.87 -15.28 6.22
CA HIS A 24 -1.42 -15.43 4.84
C HIS A 24 -0.50 -14.27 4.46
N PHE A 25 0.43 -14.49 3.53
CA PHE A 25 1.22 -13.42 2.93
C PHE A 25 0.56 -12.99 1.62
N TRP A 26 0.14 -11.73 1.56
CA TRP A 26 -0.45 -11.15 0.36
C TRP A 26 0.59 -10.33 -0.37
N ALA A 27 0.69 -10.51 -1.68
CA ALA A 27 1.56 -9.73 -2.53
C ALA A 27 0.97 -9.68 -3.93
N GLY A 28 1.11 -8.55 -4.62
CA GLY A 28 0.70 -8.47 -6.01
C GLY A 28 1.82 -8.09 -6.94
N SER A 29 1.66 -8.49 -8.19
CA SER A 29 2.61 -8.27 -9.26
C SER A 29 2.22 -7.09 -10.15
N MET A 30 3.17 -6.70 -10.99
CA MET A 30 3.02 -5.66 -11.99
C MET A 30 3.99 -5.89 -13.14
N SER A 31 3.69 -5.33 -14.31
CA SER A 31 4.64 -5.29 -15.43
C SER A 31 5.85 -4.41 -15.09
N LEU A 32 7.03 -4.80 -15.55
CA LEU A 32 8.27 -4.03 -15.45
C LEU A 32 8.21 -2.69 -16.20
N ASN A 33 7.34 -2.57 -17.21
CA ASN A 33 7.11 -1.30 -17.92
C ASN A 33 6.09 -0.39 -17.23
N GLU A 34 5.43 -0.86 -16.17
CA GLU A 34 4.50 -0.09 -15.33
C GLU A 34 3.24 0.41 -16.08
N THR A 35 2.97 -0.11 -17.28
CA THR A 35 1.82 0.29 -18.12
C THR A 35 0.88 -0.86 -18.45
N ASP A 36 1.39 -2.08 -18.59
CA ASP A 36 0.57 -3.21 -19.01
C ASP A 36 -0.21 -3.78 -17.80
N PRO A 37 -1.53 -4.00 -17.92
CA PRO A 37 -2.34 -4.60 -16.86
C PRO A 37 -2.14 -6.13 -16.81
N SER A 38 -0.90 -6.58 -16.67
CA SER A 38 -0.52 -8.00 -16.61
C SER A 38 -0.34 -8.53 -15.20
N GLY A 39 -0.44 -7.67 -14.18
CA GLY A 39 -0.27 -8.03 -12.78
C GLY A 39 -1.46 -8.77 -12.19
N SER A 40 -1.22 -9.44 -11.07
CA SER A 40 -2.21 -10.17 -10.29
C SER A 40 -1.97 -10.01 -8.80
N LEU A 41 -3.03 -10.08 -7.99
CA LEU A 41 -2.93 -10.13 -6.53
C LEU A 41 -3.00 -11.59 -6.06
N TYR A 42 -2.09 -11.98 -5.17
CA TYR A 42 -2.02 -13.32 -4.62
C TYR A 42 -2.18 -13.32 -3.10
N SER A 43 -2.87 -14.34 -2.59
CA SER A 43 -2.82 -14.77 -1.18
C SER A 43 -1.98 -16.03 -1.08
N ILE A 44 -0.96 -16.04 -0.22
CA ILE A 44 -0.08 -17.19 -0.02
C ILE A 44 -0.31 -17.75 1.38
N ASN A 45 -0.74 -19.00 1.45
CA ASN A 45 -1.04 -19.66 2.73
C ASN A 45 0.23 -20.23 3.41
N GLU A 46 0.06 -20.81 4.60
CA GLU A 46 1.17 -21.41 5.38
C GLU A 46 1.90 -22.55 4.65
N ASP A 47 1.22 -23.24 3.73
CA ASP A 47 1.79 -24.30 2.89
C ASP A 47 2.51 -23.79 1.64
N PHE A 48 2.79 -22.47 1.56
CA PHE A 48 3.43 -21.83 0.41
C PHE A 48 2.63 -21.92 -0.90
N LYS A 49 1.33 -22.20 -0.81
CA LYS A 49 0.43 -22.21 -1.97
C LYS A 49 -0.06 -20.79 -2.26
N ALA A 50 0.28 -20.29 -3.44
CA ALA A 50 -0.21 -19.02 -3.94
C ALA A 50 -1.57 -19.19 -4.65
N GLU A 51 -2.59 -18.48 -4.18
CA GLU A 51 -3.91 -18.42 -4.79
C GLU A 51 -4.13 -17.03 -5.38
N LYS A 52 -4.47 -16.98 -6.68
CA LYS A 52 -4.77 -15.73 -7.38
C LYS A 52 -6.13 -15.21 -6.95
N GLN A 53 -6.18 -13.97 -6.47
CA GLN A 53 -7.36 -13.31 -5.92
C GLN A 53 -7.90 -12.25 -6.88
N GLU A 54 -7.03 -11.60 -7.65
CA GLU A 54 -7.39 -10.65 -8.70
C GLU A 54 -6.35 -10.68 -9.81
N GLY A 55 -6.74 -10.30 -11.04
CA GLY A 55 -5.84 -10.15 -12.18
C GLY A 55 -6.17 -8.91 -13.00
N GLY A 56 -5.30 -8.56 -13.94
CA GLY A 56 -5.49 -7.36 -14.76
C GLY A 56 -5.02 -6.09 -14.06
N LEU A 57 -4.08 -6.21 -13.11
CA LEU A 57 -3.55 -5.09 -12.33
C LEU A 57 -2.41 -4.41 -13.09
N THR A 58 -2.34 -3.08 -13.01
CA THR A 58 -1.24 -2.34 -13.63
C THR A 58 -0.06 -2.18 -12.68
N ILE A 59 -0.30 -1.65 -11.47
CA ILE A 59 0.71 -1.49 -10.41
C ILE A 59 0.05 -1.85 -9.07
N SER A 60 0.13 -3.13 -8.70
CA SER A 60 -0.37 -3.61 -7.41
C SER A 60 0.37 -2.94 -6.25
N ASN A 61 -0.35 -2.29 -5.34
CA ASN A 61 0.27 -1.47 -4.31
C ASN A 61 -0.46 -1.58 -2.96
N GLY A 62 -0.49 -0.49 -2.19
CA GLY A 62 -0.94 -0.42 -0.81
C GLY A 62 -2.11 -1.32 -0.47
N LEU A 63 -1.92 -2.14 0.57
CA LEU A 63 -2.95 -3.04 1.09
C LEU A 63 -3.06 -3.03 2.62
N CYS A 64 -4.27 -3.20 3.14
CA CYS A 64 -4.51 -3.44 4.56
C CYS A 64 -5.89 -4.06 4.81
N TRP A 65 -6.20 -4.36 6.08
CA TRP A 65 -7.47 -4.95 6.50
C TRP A 65 -8.16 -4.04 7.52
N SER A 66 -9.50 -4.06 7.52
CA SER A 66 -10.29 -3.40 8.57
C SER A 66 -10.02 -4.00 9.94
N LEU A 67 -10.28 -3.23 11.00
CA LEU A 67 -10.08 -3.65 12.38
C LEU A 67 -10.90 -4.88 12.78
N ASP A 68 -12.11 -5.00 12.22
CA ASP A 68 -13.00 -6.14 12.41
C ASP A 68 -12.69 -7.32 11.47
N LYS A 69 -11.65 -7.20 10.63
CA LYS A 69 -11.13 -8.21 9.70
C LYS A 69 -12.15 -8.66 8.64
N LYS A 70 -13.19 -7.86 8.39
CA LYS A 70 -14.22 -8.15 7.38
C LYS A 70 -13.94 -7.54 6.03
N TYR A 71 -13.05 -6.55 5.96
CA TYR A 71 -12.73 -5.86 4.72
C TYR A 71 -11.24 -5.90 4.43
N PHE A 72 -10.93 -5.99 3.15
CA PHE A 72 -9.60 -5.82 2.58
C PHE A 72 -9.60 -4.56 1.71
N TYR A 73 -8.65 -3.66 1.95
CA TYR A 73 -8.45 -2.45 1.17
C TYR A 73 -7.22 -2.59 0.29
N PHE A 74 -7.33 -2.13 -0.95
CA PHE A 74 -6.31 -2.32 -1.96
C PHE A 74 -6.21 -1.14 -2.92
N ILE A 75 -5.00 -0.92 -3.42
CA ILE A 75 -4.66 0.10 -4.41
C ILE A 75 -4.03 -0.59 -5.64
N ASP A 76 -4.61 -0.33 -6.80
CA ASP A 76 -3.91 -0.42 -8.09
C ASP A 76 -3.59 1.00 -8.54
N THR A 77 -2.33 1.40 -8.47
CA THR A 77 -1.89 2.82 -8.47
C THR A 77 -2.51 3.66 -9.60
N PRO A 78 -2.48 3.23 -10.88
CA PRO A 78 -2.95 4.05 -11.99
C PRO A 78 -4.48 4.23 -12.04
N THR A 79 -5.22 3.43 -11.27
CA THR A 79 -6.68 3.58 -11.16
C THR A 79 -7.08 4.80 -10.33
N LEU A 80 -6.15 5.35 -9.53
CA LEU A 80 -6.40 6.44 -8.57
C LEU A 80 -7.50 6.12 -7.56
N GLN A 81 -7.73 4.84 -7.30
CA GLN A 81 -8.80 4.38 -6.43
C GLN A 81 -8.26 3.54 -5.29
N VAL A 82 -8.85 3.72 -4.11
CA VAL A 82 -8.82 2.70 -3.07
C VAL A 82 -10.09 1.90 -3.20
N VAL A 83 -9.94 0.60 -3.38
CA VAL A 83 -11.05 -0.35 -3.43
C VAL A 83 -11.12 -1.13 -2.13
N ARG A 84 -12.32 -1.57 -1.80
CA ARG A 84 -12.64 -2.44 -0.67
C ARG A 84 -13.26 -3.72 -1.18
N TYR A 85 -12.86 -4.84 -0.60
CA TYR A 85 -13.47 -6.14 -0.76
C TYR A 85 -14.03 -6.63 0.57
N ASP A 86 -15.04 -7.48 0.51
CA ASP A 86 -15.36 -8.36 1.63
C ASP A 86 -14.24 -9.40 1.75
N TYR A 87 -13.78 -9.65 2.97
CA TYR A 87 -12.65 -10.53 3.29
C TYR A 87 -13.12 -11.70 4.16
N THR A 88 -12.83 -12.92 3.76
CA THR A 88 -13.14 -14.12 4.56
C THR A 88 -12.14 -15.22 4.24
N ASN A 89 -11.44 -15.73 5.27
CA ASN A 89 -10.55 -16.89 5.19
C ASN A 89 -9.58 -16.85 3.98
N GLY A 90 -8.75 -15.81 3.90
CA GLY A 90 -7.78 -15.66 2.81
C GLY A 90 -8.38 -15.36 1.43
N ASN A 91 -9.68 -15.09 1.33
CA ASN A 91 -10.36 -14.81 0.06
C ASN A 91 -11.05 -13.45 0.06
N ILE A 92 -11.12 -12.82 -1.13
CA ILE A 92 -11.79 -11.54 -1.35
C ILE A 92 -12.97 -11.64 -2.33
N SER A 93 -13.99 -10.84 -2.11
CA SER A 93 -15.16 -10.72 -3.00
C SER A 93 -15.79 -9.32 -2.94
N ASN A 94 -16.77 -9.04 -3.80
CA ASN A 94 -17.60 -7.81 -3.73
C ASN A 94 -16.79 -6.50 -3.80
N LYS A 95 -15.93 -6.37 -4.81
CA LYS A 95 -15.13 -5.16 -5.08
C LYS A 95 -15.99 -3.89 -5.11
N LYS A 96 -15.59 -2.87 -4.34
CA LYS A 96 -16.22 -1.55 -4.34
C LYS A 96 -15.18 -0.45 -4.18
N THR A 97 -15.20 0.57 -5.05
CA THR A 97 -14.42 1.80 -4.85
C THR A 97 -14.95 2.57 -3.63
N VAL A 98 -14.05 2.92 -2.70
CA VAL A 98 -14.39 3.65 -1.47
C VAL A 98 -13.73 5.02 -1.38
N ILE A 99 -12.60 5.22 -2.07
CA ILE A 99 -11.91 6.51 -2.19
C ILE A 99 -11.46 6.67 -3.65
N THR A 100 -11.62 7.89 -4.18
CA THR A 100 -11.03 8.31 -5.46
C THR A 100 -10.10 9.48 -5.19
N ILE A 101 -8.86 9.37 -5.67
CA ILE A 101 -7.80 10.35 -5.46
C ILE A 101 -7.69 11.27 -6.68
N ASP A 102 -7.56 12.57 -6.43
CA ASP A 102 -7.34 13.56 -7.47
C ASP A 102 -5.84 13.67 -7.76
N ALA A 103 -5.38 13.04 -8.83
CA ALA A 103 -3.96 13.00 -9.20
C ALA A 103 -3.33 14.39 -9.35
N ALA A 104 -4.11 15.41 -9.78
CA ALA A 104 -3.59 16.75 -9.96
C ALA A 104 -3.31 17.46 -8.63
N LYS A 105 -4.00 17.07 -7.55
CA LYS A 105 -3.84 17.65 -6.22
C LYS A 105 -2.96 16.82 -5.30
N ASP A 106 -3.14 15.51 -5.37
CA ASP A 106 -2.63 14.58 -4.37
C ASP A 106 -1.53 13.67 -4.90
N GLY A 107 -1.31 13.58 -6.22
CA GLY A 107 -0.42 12.58 -6.80
C GLY A 107 -1.07 11.19 -6.90
N TYR A 108 -0.25 10.15 -6.96
CA TYR A 108 -0.71 8.77 -7.16
C TYR A 108 -0.64 7.97 -5.85
N PRO A 109 -1.70 7.20 -5.50
CA PRO A 109 -1.67 6.38 -4.29
C PRO A 109 -0.66 5.24 -4.41
N ASP A 110 0.21 5.11 -3.41
CA ASP A 110 1.26 4.10 -3.34
C ASP A 110 0.98 3.14 -2.17
N GLY A 111 1.89 3.01 -1.20
CA GLY A 111 1.69 2.21 0.00
C GLY A 111 0.60 2.75 0.95
N MET A 112 -0.06 1.84 1.65
CA MET A 112 -1.17 2.14 2.55
C MET A 112 -1.11 1.35 3.86
N THR A 113 -1.57 1.95 4.95
CA THR A 113 -1.82 1.30 6.24
C THR A 113 -3.12 1.78 6.88
N ILE A 114 -3.51 1.18 8.01
CA ILE A 114 -4.68 1.57 8.80
C ILE A 114 -4.25 1.94 10.23
N ASP A 115 -4.94 2.89 10.85
CA ASP A 115 -4.74 3.26 12.26
C ASP A 115 -5.75 2.61 13.20
N VAL A 116 -5.57 2.79 14.52
CA VAL A 116 -6.45 2.22 15.56
C VAL A 116 -7.89 2.75 15.53
N GLU A 117 -8.14 3.86 14.82
CA GLU A 117 -9.48 4.42 14.63
C GLU A 117 -10.15 3.91 13.34
N GLY A 118 -9.45 3.05 12.59
CA GLY A 118 -9.95 2.45 11.36
C GLY A 118 -9.81 3.35 10.13
N ASN A 119 -9.00 4.41 10.20
CA ASN A 119 -8.76 5.32 9.08
C ASN A 119 -7.54 4.87 8.27
N LEU A 120 -7.61 5.08 6.95
CA LEU A 120 -6.57 4.68 6.01
C LEU A 120 -5.53 5.78 5.87
N TRP A 121 -4.25 5.41 5.97
CA TRP A 121 -3.11 6.27 5.70
C TRP A 121 -2.48 5.86 4.38
N ILE A 122 -2.36 6.79 3.45
CA ILE A 122 -1.94 6.54 2.07
C ILE A 122 -0.77 7.45 1.74
N ALA A 123 0.35 6.87 1.30
CA ALA A 123 1.48 7.58 0.71
C ALA A 123 1.17 7.98 -0.74
N HIS A 124 1.68 9.13 -1.17
CA HIS A 124 1.42 9.63 -2.52
C HIS A 124 2.69 9.88 -3.33
N TRP A 125 2.85 9.13 -4.41
CA TRP A 125 3.90 9.34 -5.38
C TRP A 125 3.63 10.62 -6.20
N GLY A 126 4.60 11.54 -6.18
CA GLY A 126 4.45 12.87 -6.78
C GLY A 126 3.56 13.82 -5.97
N GLY A 127 3.08 13.38 -4.80
CA GLY A 127 2.10 14.09 -3.98
C GLY A 127 2.67 14.86 -2.80
N TRP A 128 3.96 14.69 -2.48
CA TRP A 128 4.62 15.36 -1.35
C TRP A 128 4.00 15.09 0.02
N GLN A 129 3.23 14.02 0.17
CA GLN A 129 2.42 13.85 1.37
C GLN A 129 2.09 12.40 1.70
N VAL A 130 1.72 12.20 2.96
CA VAL A 130 0.87 11.08 3.39
C VAL A 130 -0.47 11.65 3.84
N THR A 131 -1.56 11.03 3.44
CA THR A 131 -2.92 11.49 3.75
C THR A 131 -3.68 10.48 4.60
N ARG A 132 -4.56 10.97 5.46
CA ARG A 132 -5.49 10.17 6.26
C ARG A 132 -6.90 10.27 5.72
N TRP A 133 -7.57 9.14 5.55
CA TRP A 133 -8.92 9.05 5.00
C TRP A 133 -9.84 8.24 5.90
N ASN A 134 -11.08 8.69 6.03
CA ASN A 134 -12.11 7.91 6.67
C ASN A 134 -12.50 6.72 5.78
N SER A 135 -12.31 5.50 6.27
CA SER A 135 -12.51 4.28 5.48
C SER A 135 -13.98 3.96 5.17
N LEU A 136 -14.92 4.61 5.85
CA LEU A 136 -16.37 4.42 5.68
C LEU A 136 -16.99 5.49 4.78
N SER A 137 -16.68 6.76 5.05
CA SER A 137 -17.22 7.89 4.26
C SER A 137 -16.41 8.19 3.01
N GLY A 138 -15.14 7.78 2.96
CA GLY A 138 -14.22 8.13 1.88
C GLY A 138 -13.69 9.58 1.96
N GLU A 139 -13.89 10.26 3.09
CA GLU A 139 -13.47 11.66 3.28
C GLU A 139 -11.98 11.76 3.65
N LYS A 140 -11.26 12.70 2.99
CA LYS A 140 -9.89 13.06 3.36
C LYS A 140 -9.92 13.89 4.65
N MET A 141 -9.37 13.34 5.73
CA MET A 141 -9.40 13.98 7.05
C MET A 141 -8.22 14.91 7.29
N THR A 142 -7.01 14.49 6.89
CA THR A 142 -5.79 15.29 7.07
C THR A 142 -4.69 14.87 6.10
N ALA A 143 -3.64 15.68 6.00
CA ALA A 143 -2.43 15.41 5.24
C ALA A 143 -1.19 15.86 6.03
N ILE A 144 -0.13 15.04 5.97
CA ILE A 144 1.20 15.35 6.47
C ILE A 144 2.07 15.62 5.24
N GLN A 145 2.56 16.86 5.12
CA GLN A 145 3.45 17.25 4.03
C GLN A 145 4.89 16.81 4.33
N LEU A 146 5.58 16.31 3.30
CA LEU A 146 6.95 15.83 3.33
C LEU A 146 7.81 16.72 2.41
N PRO A 147 9.12 16.85 2.69
CA PRO A 147 10.03 17.64 1.86
C PRO A 147 10.49 16.90 0.59
N VAL A 148 9.76 15.86 0.16
CA VAL A 148 10.08 15.00 -0.99
C VAL A 148 8.81 14.64 -1.73
N SER A 149 8.87 14.66 -3.06
CA SER A 149 7.72 14.47 -3.94
C SER A 149 7.24 13.01 -4.02
N GLN A 150 8.17 12.06 -4.06
CA GLN A 150 7.88 10.64 -4.33
C GLN A 150 7.79 9.86 -3.02
N VAL A 151 6.71 10.06 -2.26
CA VAL A 151 6.43 9.34 -1.02
C VAL A 151 5.86 7.96 -1.38
N THR A 152 6.51 6.88 -0.93
CA THR A 152 6.21 5.52 -1.41
C THR A 152 5.39 4.67 -0.46
N SER A 153 5.61 4.74 0.85
CA SER A 153 4.86 3.93 1.79
C SER A 153 4.89 4.52 3.19
N ILE A 154 4.00 4.00 4.05
CA ILE A 154 3.80 4.43 5.43
C ILE A 154 3.51 3.21 6.31
N CYS A 155 4.16 3.14 7.47
CA CYS A 155 3.76 2.25 8.55
C CYS A 155 3.87 2.95 9.91
N PHE A 156 3.20 2.40 10.91
CA PHE A 156 3.35 2.85 12.30
C PHE A 156 4.39 2.01 13.03
N GLY A 157 5.14 2.61 13.94
CA GLY A 157 6.15 1.93 14.74
C GLY A 157 6.50 2.68 16.02
N GLY A 158 7.68 2.40 16.58
CA GLY A 158 8.00 2.79 17.96
C GLY A 158 7.37 1.83 18.97
N ASP A 159 7.69 2.00 20.25
CA ASP A 159 7.34 1.04 21.31
C ASP A 159 5.82 0.85 21.48
N ASP A 160 5.04 1.89 21.16
CA ASP A 160 3.59 1.90 21.28
C ASP A 160 2.86 2.13 19.95
N PHE A 161 3.56 2.09 18.81
CA PHE A 161 3.01 2.38 17.47
C PHE A 161 2.53 3.83 17.27
N SER A 162 3.05 4.81 18.03
CA SER A 162 2.71 6.24 17.89
C SER A 162 3.59 7.02 16.89
N ASP A 163 4.67 6.39 16.42
CA ASP A 163 5.53 6.96 15.39
C ASP A 163 5.09 6.51 14.00
N MET A 164 5.31 7.37 13.00
CA MET A 164 5.13 7.05 11.59
C MET A 164 6.50 6.91 10.92
N PHE A 165 6.69 5.81 10.20
CA PHE A 165 7.83 5.59 9.32
C PHE A 165 7.37 5.70 7.87
N ILE A 166 7.98 6.62 7.13
CA ILE A 166 7.58 6.97 5.76
C ILE A 166 8.78 6.77 4.84
N THR A 167 8.61 5.99 3.78
CA THR A 167 9.65 5.79 2.77
C THR A 167 9.42 6.71 1.58
N SER A 168 10.48 7.03 0.85
CA SER A 168 10.43 7.81 -0.38
C SER A 168 11.36 7.25 -1.45
N ALA A 169 11.25 7.79 -2.66
CA ALA A 169 12.09 7.41 -3.79
C ALA A 169 12.75 8.62 -4.45
N ARG A 170 13.84 8.34 -5.16
CA ARG A 170 14.54 9.31 -6.03
C ARG A 170 14.52 8.92 -7.51
N ARG A 171 13.94 7.77 -7.84
CA ARG A 171 13.86 7.25 -9.21
C ARG A 171 13.05 8.23 -10.07
N GLY A 172 13.52 8.54 -11.27
CA GLY A 172 12.80 9.41 -12.20
C GLY A 172 12.94 10.92 -11.94
N LEU A 173 13.55 11.35 -10.83
CA LEU A 173 13.82 12.77 -10.60
C LEU A 173 14.97 13.27 -11.48
N THR A 174 14.82 14.49 -12.00
CA THR A 174 15.87 15.21 -12.71
C THR A 174 16.95 15.72 -11.74
N SER A 175 18.12 16.10 -12.25
CA SER A 175 19.19 16.69 -11.42
C SER A 175 18.72 17.92 -10.65
N ALA A 176 17.94 18.81 -11.29
CA ALA A 176 17.40 20.00 -10.63
C ALA A 176 16.41 19.65 -9.52
N GLN A 177 15.57 18.62 -9.70
CA GLN A 177 14.67 18.14 -8.66
C GLN A 177 15.43 17.53 -7.49
N LEU A 178 16.47 16.73 -7.75
CA LEU A 178 17.32 16.16 -6.70
C LEU A 178 18.05 17.23 -5.89
N GLU A 179 18.45 18.34 -6.53
CA GLU A 179 19.00 19.50 -5.83
C GLU A 179 17.94 20.20 -4.95
N SER A 180 16.69 20.30 -5.41
CA SER A 180 15.59 20.89 -4.64
C SER A 180 15.01 19.97 -3.56
N GLU A 181 15.19 18.65 -3.71
CA GLU A 181 14.68 17.60 -2.83
C GLU A 181 15.85 16.76 -2.29
N PRO A 182 16.77 17.35 -1.48
CA PRO A 182 17.99 16.67 -1.05
C PRO A 182 17.75 15.42 -0.19
N LEU A 183 16.53 15.24 0.31
CA LEU A 183 16.10 14.07 1.09
C LEU A 183 15.37 13.00 0.25
N ALA A 184 15.25 13.17 -1.07
CA ALA A 184 14.57 12.20 -1.93
C ALA A 184 15.24 10.82 -1.85
N GLY A 185 14.44 9.79 -1.56
CA GLY A 185 14.93 8.43 -1.31
C GLY A 185 15.27 8.12 0.15
N ALA A 186 15.15 9.09 1.06
CA ALA A 186 15.31 8.86 2.50
C ALA A 186 14.08 8.17 3.11
N THR A 187 14.28 7.62 4.31
CA THR A 187 13.21 7.22 5.22
C THR A 187 13.04 8.27 6.31
N PHE A 188 11.81 8.66 6.57
CA PHE A 188 11.45 9.64 7.59
C PHE A 188 10.81 8.91 8.78
N ARG A 189 11.13 9.39 9.99
CA ARG A 189 10.43 9.01 11.22
C ARG A 189 9.79 10.26 11.79
N LEU A 190 8.48 10.26 11.92
CA LEU A 190 7.73 11.30 12.61
C LEU A 190 7.35 10.74 13.96
N SER A 191 7.90 11.29 15.03
CA SER A 191 7.69 10.76 16.37
C SER A 191 6.45 11.36 17.04
N ASN A 192 5.73 10.56 17.83
CA ASN A 192 4.59 11.00 18.63
C ASN A 192 3.57 11.84 17.83
N THR A 193 3.07 11.27 16.72
CA THR A 193 2.24 12.00 15.75
C THR A 193 0.84 12.37 16.26
N GLY A 194 0.46 11.90 17.45
CA GLY A 194 -0.91 11.95 17.96
C GLY A 194 -1.82 10.89 17.35
N PHE A 195 -1.34 10.14 16.35
CA PHE A 195 -2.00 8.97 15.79
C PHE A 195 -1.29 7.71 16.21
N ARG A 196 -2.00 6.59 16.21
CA ARG A 196 -1.47 5.31 16.63
C ARG A 196 -1.86 4.22 15.64
N GLY A 197 -0.90 3.38 15.29
CA GLY A 197 -1.13 2.19 14.49
C GLY A 197 -1.35 0.94 15.33
N LEU A 198 -1.26 -0.20 14.64
CA LEU A 198 -1.49 -1.52 15.20
C LEU A 198 -0.22 -2.37 15.07
N PRO A 199 -0.05 -3.39 15.93
CA PRO A 199 0.91 -4.45 15.68
C PRO A 199 0.70 -5.10 14.31
N PHE A 200 1.80 -5.42 13.64
CA PHE A 200 1.76 -6.11 12.36
C PHE A 200 1.38 -7.59 12.52
N TYR A 201 0.56 -8.09 11.61
CA TYR A 201 0.40 -9.53 11.46
C TYR A 201 1.67 -10.14 10.88
N ARG A 202 1.92 -11.40 11.23
CA ARG A 202 3.02 -12.18 10.70
C ARG A 202 2.48 -13.28 9.81
N PHE A 203 3.23 -13.61 8.77
CA PHE A 203 2.99 -14.80 7.98
C PHE A 203 3.12 -16.03 8.88
N LYS A 204 2.13 -16.92 8.87
CA LYS A 204 2.12 -18.17 9.63
C LYS A 204 3.02 -19.22 8.97
N ASN A 205 4.31 -18.96 8.96
CA ASN A 205 5.37 -19.97 8.75
C ASN A 205 6.73 -19.42 9.19
N ALA A 206 6.73 -18.41 10.07
CA ALA A 206 7.90 -17.63 10.47
C ALA A 206 7.95 -17.41 11.99
#